data_AF-A0A847AQ36-F1
#
_entry.id   AF-A0A847AQ36-F1
#
_cell.length_a   1.000
_cell.length_b   1.000
_cell.length_c   1.000
_cell.angle_alpha   90.00
_cell.angle_beta   90.00
_cell.angle_gamma   90.00
#
_symmetry.space_group_name_H-M   'P 1'
#
loop_
_entity.id
_entity.type
_entity.pdbx_description
1 polymer ?
#
loop_
_entity_poly.entity_id
_entity_poly.type
_entity_poly.pdbx_seq_one_letter_code
_entity_poly.pdbx_strand_id
1 'polypeptide(L)'
;DHRLNLLKYFTISEPLGMNDTEIFVEQNPKNTTMADGMRVLKVGTELITYEGYTTIRPYKFTGCKRGVDKTTVNSQPKGNIIGLLDVSEFGSQRSVYVDQKTSLQDEVAEKIANIFNAGFEFCYMDGSEGVNPPFWFNVPYAQWKVYRRFEPKPVFAEGAAKSHFSWHMLSGGNAFDVFKPDILKEEIKRWPAQQAERMKQDFSRVNFGWLGYFLPNEKSIGTQPDIIEFVTGLAAAWDCPVSLNANLHGFKTHARTADNMEVYRRWEEVRAKNWLTEKQKKMLQNVEQEHTLLINEKNEFELVPYDQITDVANGNREVRAFSFERDGEWYVVYWHISGSKKLELPLKRSDVKLYETIGKEGKITGLKNNSISVPLSNRRYIKAAKATKEELINAFRNAKIVN
;
A
#
# COMPACT_ATOMS: atom_id res chain seq x y z
N ASP A 1 30.31 -9.45 -6.93
CA ASP A 1 30.93 -9.44 -5.58
C ASP A 1 31.07 -10.89 -5.10
N HIS A 2 32.14 -11.24 -4.38
CA HIS A 2 32.36 -12.61 -3.88
C HIS A 2 31.47 -12.95 -2.67
N ARG A 3 30.98 -11.93 -1.94
CA ARG A 3 30.22 -12.01 -0.68
C ARG A 3 28.70 -12.19 -0.84
N LEU A 4 28.22 -12.39 -2.07
CA LEU A 4 26.79 -12.59 -2.35
C LEU A 4 26.31 -13.93 -1.82
N ASN A 5 25.07 -13.98 -1.30
CA ASN A 5 24.52 -15.21 -0.74
C ASN A 5 24.30 -16.28 -1.83
N LEU A 6 24.59 -17.53 -1.47
CA LEU A 6 24.39 -18.70 -2.32
C LEU A 6 23.45 -19.67 -1.62
N LEU A 7 22.41 -20.10 -2.33
CA LEU A 7 21.40 -21.03 -1.82
C LEU A 7 21.87 -22.49 -1.86
N LYS A 8 22.68 -22.82 -2.87
CA LYS A 8 23.21 -24.16 -3.11
C LYS A 8 24.60 -24.08 -3.69
N TYR A 9 25.36 -25.16 -3.50
CA TYR A 9 26.71 -25.30 -4.00
C TYR A 9 26.82 -26.56 -4.84
N PHE A 10 27.57 -26.46 -5.93
CA PHE A 10 27.88 -27.55 -6.84
C PHE A 10 29.38 -27.57 -7.11
N THR A 11 29.92 -28.76 -7.35
CA THR A 11 31.28 -28.98 -7.81
C THR A 11 31.25 -29.20 -9.31
N ILE A 12 32.02 -28.42 -10.06
CA ILE A 12 32.19 -28.57 -11.50
C ILE A 12 32.85 -29.93 -11.78
N SER A 13 32.19 -30.80 -12.55
CA SER A 13 32.66 -32.18 -12.77
C SER A 13 33.57 -32.33 -14.01
N GLU A 14 33.55 -31.34 -14.91
CA GLU A 14 34.37 -31.26 -16.13
C GLU A 14 34.91 -29.83 -16.29
N PRO A 15 36.13 -29.62 -16.84
CA PRO A 15 36.64 -28.27 -17.06
C PRO A 15 35.65 -27.39 -17.86
N LEU A 16 35.36 -26.20 -17.35
CA LEU A 16 34.45 -25.24 -17.97
C LEU A 16 35.27 -24.23 -18.78
N GLY A 17 35.17 -24.30 -20.11
CA GLY A 17 35.73 -23.34 -21.05
C GLY A 17 34.98 -22.01 -21.05
N MET A 18 35.55 -20.98 -21.69
CA MET A 18 34.95 -19.63 -21.71
C MET A 18 33.69 -19.53 -22.58
N ASN A 19 33.54 -20.41 -23.57
CA ASN A 19 32.43 -20.38 -24.53
C ASN A 19 31.36 -21.45 -24.25
N ASP A 20 31.53 -22.22 -23.16
CA ASP A 20 30.66 -23.33 -22.86
C ASP A 20 29.27 -22.85 -22.45
N THR A 21 28.26 -23.50 -23.03
CA THR A 21 26.83 -23.26 -22.79
C THR A 21 26.19 -24.34 -21.93
N GLU A 22 26.98 -25.32 -21.49
CA GLU A 22 26.58 -26.35 -20.55
C GLU A 22 27.59 -26.42 -19.42
N ILE A 23 27.11 -26.67 -18.20
CA ILE A 23 27.97 -26.77 -17.01
C ILE A 23 27.68 -28.09 -16.34
N PHE A 24 28.64 -29.02 -16.39
CA PHE A 24 28.55 -30.32 -15.74
C PHE A 24 28.89 -30.23 -14.26
N VAL A 25 28.08 -30.86 -13.41
CA VAL A 25 28.20 -30.78 -11.96
C VAL A 25 28.12 -32.17 -11.30
N GLU A 26 28.73 -32.32 -10.13
CA GLU A 26 28.74 -33.60 -9.40
C GLU A 26 27.43 -33.87 -8.65
N GLN A 27 26.83 -32.82 -8.06
CA GLN A 27 25.60 -32.90 -7.28
C GLN A 27 24.37 -32.74 -8.18
N ASN A 28 23.28 -33.40 -7.82
CA ASN A 28 22.02 -33.31 -8.57
C ASN A 28 21.41 -31.90 -8.43
N PRO A 29 21.18 -31.15 -9.52
CA PRO A 29 20.63 -29.80 -9.49
C PRO A 29 19.13 -29.73 -9.20
N LYS A 30 18.48 -30.86 -8.86
CA LYS A 30 17.07 -30.91 -8.45
C LYS A 30 16.72 -29.81 -7.43
N ASN A 31 15.56 -29.18 -7.64
CA ASN A 31 15.02 -28.07 -6.84
C ASN A 31 15.87 -26.78 -6.92
N THR A 32 16.70 -26.62 -7.94
CA THR A 32 17.35 -25.33 -8.24
C THR A 32 16.32 -24.40 -8.88
N THR A 33 16.43 -23.09 -8.63
CA THR A 33 15.46 -22.07 -9.04
C THR A 33 15.14 -22.14 -10.53
N MET A 34 13.85 -22.13 -10.88
CA MET A 34 13.37 -22.11 -12.27
C MET A 34 12.46 -20.92 -12.56
N ALA A 35 12.22 -20.05 -11.58
CA ALA A 35 11.48 -18.81 -11.82
C ALA A 35 12.21 -17.91 -12.82
N ASP A 36 11.46 -17.32 -13.76
CA ASP A 36 12.03 -16.44 -14.78
C ASP A 36 12.73 -15.23 -14.16
N GLY A 37 13.87 -14.86 -14.71
CA GLY A 37 14.71 -13.77 -14.18
C GLY A 37 15.59 -14.12 -12.98
N MET A 38 15.37 -15.27 -12.33
CA MET A 38 16.10 -15.66 -11.09
C MET A 38 17.07 -16.83 -11.28
N ARG A 39 17.15 -17.39 -12.50
CA ARG A 39 18.01 -18.54 -12.83
C ARG A 39 19.46 -18.10 -13.01
N VAL A 40 20.17 -17.86 -11.90
CA VAL A 40 21.55 -17.34 -11.92
C VAL A 40 22.47 -18.23 -11.08
N LEU A 41 23.55 -18.69 -11.70
CA LEU A 41 24.69 -19.31 -11.04
C LEU A 41 25.81 -18.29 -10.86
N LYS A 42 26.64 -18.51 -9.85
CA LYS A 42 27.83 -17.71 -9.59
C LYS A 42 29.05 -18.61 -9.39
N VAL A 43 30.13 -18.32 -10.11
CA VAL A 43 31.45 -18.94 -9.93
C VAL A 43 32.50 -17.86 -9.81
N GLY A 44 33.22 -17.82 -8.69
CA GLY A 44 34.08 -16.67 -8.36
C GLY A 44 33.29 -15.37 -8.37
N THR A 45 33.64 -14.46 -9.28
CA THR A 45 32.94 -13.18 -9.53
C THR A 45 32.06 -13.19 -10.78
N GLU A 46 32.02 -14.30 -11.53
CA GLU A 46 31.22 -14.44 -12.73
C GLU A 46 29.78 -14.82 -12.38
N LEU A 47 28.82 -14.22 -13.10
CA LEU A 47 27.41 -14.61 -13.08
C LEU A 47 27.02 -15.27 -14.40
N ILE A 48 26.22 -16.34 -14.30
CA ILE A 48 25.83 -17.18 -15.43
C ILE A 48 24.33 -17.46 -15.33
N THR A 49 23.54 -17.09 -16.34
CA THR A 49 22.12 -17.53 -16.39
C THR A 49 22.00 -18.91 -17.04
N TYR A 50 21.00 -19.70 -16.68
CA TYR A 50 20.70 -20.99 -17.31
C TYR A 50 19.22 -21.12 -17.68
N GLU A 51 18.92 -21.99 -18.64
CA GLU A 51 17.55 -22.26 -19.10
C GLU A 51 16.97 -23.50 -18.43
N GLY A 52 17.80 -24.47 -18.04
CA GLY A 52 17.36 -25.70 -17.38
C GLY A 52 18.50 -26.51 -16.77
N TYR A 53 18.17 -27.69 -16.29
CA TYR A 53 19.13 -28.65 -15.76
C TYR A 53 18.65 -30.10 -15.89
N THR A 54 19.57 -31.07 -15.83
CA THR A 54 19.27 -32.51 -15.82
C THR A 54 19.28 -33.08 -14.40
N THR A 55 18.36 -34.00 -14.11
CA THR A 55 18.29 -34.72 -12.82
C THR A 55 18.70 -36.19 -12.92
N ILE A 56 19.23 -36.60 -14.08
CA ILE A 56 19.83 -37.92 -14.35
C ILE A 56 21.26 -37.68 -14.81
N ARG A 57 22.20 -38.57 -14.42
CA ARG A 57 23.61 -38.43 -14.79
C ARG A 57 23.82 -38.50 -16.32
N PRO A 58 24.77 -37.74 -16.89
CA PRO A 58 25.55 -36.71 -16.22
C PRO A 58 24.69 -35.49 -15.86
N TYR A 59 24.86 -34.97 -14.62
CA TYR A 59 24.13 -33.80 -14.17
C TYR A 59 24.73 -32.55 -14.80
N LYS A 60 23.89 -31.69 -15.36
CA LYS A 60 24.33 -30.44 -15.97
C LYS A 60 23.28 -29.36 -15.90
N PHE A 61 23.74 -28.11 -15.97
CA PHE A 61 22.94 -26.96 -16.36
C PHE A 61 23.02 -26.74 -17.86
N THR A 62 21.91 -26.38 -18.50
CA THR A 62 21.78 -26.22 -19.96
C THR A 62 21.34 -24.81 -20.32
N GLY A 63 21.67 -24.38 -21.54
CA GLY A 63 21.35 -23.03 -22.01
C GLY A 63 22.07 -21.95 -21.21
N CYS A 64 23.29 -22.23 -20.76
CA CYS A 64 24.07 -21.33 -19.94
C CYS A 64 24.54 -20.13 -20.77
N LYS A 65 24.26 -18.91 -20.28
CA LYS A 65 24.78 -17.66 -20.84
C LYS A 65 25.74 -17.06 -19.84
N ARG A 66 27.01 -16.99 -20.24
CA ARG A 66 28.16 -16.57 -19.42
C ARG A 66 28.25 -15.05 -19.31
N GLY A 67 28.92 -14.56 -18.27
CA GLY A 67 29.26 -13.14 -18.14
C GLY A 67 28.07 -12.17 -18.07
N VAL A 68 26.93 -12.61 -17.51
CA VAL A 68 25.78 -11.71 -17.36
C VAL A 68 26.12 -10.55 -16.41
N ASP A 69 25.41 -9.43 -16.55
CA ASP A 69 25.69 -8.19 -15.82
C ASP A 69 27.10 -7.64 -16.03
N LYS A 70 27.68 -7.91 -17.21
CA LYS A 70 29.04 -7.49 -17.57
C LYS A 70 30.09 -8.09 -16.64
N THR A 71 29.81 -9.25 -16.04
CA THR A 71 30.81 -9.99 -15.28
C THR A 71 31.84 -10.64 -16.20
N THR A 72 33.08 -10.77 -15.71
CA THR A 72 34.18 -11.34 -16.50
C THR A 72 34.03 -12.85 -16.60
N VAL A 73 34.01 -13.36 -17.84
CA VAL A 73 34.00 -14.78 -18.14
C VAL A 73 35.40 -15.36 -17.91
N ASN A 74 35.48 -16.44 -17.12
CA ASN A 74 36.74 -17.14 -16.87
C ASN A 74 36.58 -18.64 -17.15
N SER A 75 37.67 -19.29 -17.57
CA SER A 75 37.72 -20.75 -17.53
C SER A 75 37.75 -21.24 -16.07
N GLN A 76 37.14 -22.40 -15.80
CA GLN A 76 37.13 -22.99 -14.48
C GLN A 76 37.63 -24.44 -14.56
N PRO A 77 38.62 -24.84 -13.73
CA PRO A 77 39.02 -26.23 -13.64
C PRO A 77 37.91 -27.10 -13.05
N LYS A 78 37.99 -28.40 -13.36
CA LYS A 78 37.26 -29.43 -12.61
C LYS A 78 37.52 -29.29 -11.11
N GLY A 79 36.50 -29.48 -10.30
CA GLY A 79 36.57 -29.36 -8.84
C GLY A 79 36.23 -27.97 -8.30
N ASN A 80 36.14 -26.94 -9.15
CA ASN A 80 35.73 -25.61 -8.69
C ASN A 80 34.27 -25.58 -8.23
N ILE A 81 34.00 -24.73 -7.24
CA ILE A 81 32.66 -24.54 -6.70
C ILE A 81 31.91 -23.48 -7.50
N ILE A 82 30.71 -23.85 -7.97
CA ILE A 82 29.71 -22.96 -8.54
C ILE A 82 28.47 -23.00 -7.66
N GLY A 83 27.84 -21.85 -7.40
CA GLY A 83 26.68 -21.76 -6.53
C GLY A 83 25.44 -21.23 -7.23
N LEU A 84 24.27 -21.64 -6.74
CA LEU A 84 23.00 -20.98 -7.07
C LEU A 84 22.93 -19.66 -6.31
N LEU A 85 22.86 -18.55 -7.05
CA LEU A 85 22.78 -17.22 -6.47
C LEU A 85 21.39 -16.98 -5.87
N ASP A 86 21.36 -16.33 -4.70
CA ASP A 86 20.13 -15.99 -4.01
C ASP A 86 19.53 -14.69 -4.56
N VAL A 87 18.87 -14.80 -5.72
CA VAL A 87 18.24 -13.67 -6.42
C VAL A 87 16.85 -13.44 -5.87
N SER A 88 16.57 -12.21 -5.42
CA SER A 88 15.26 -11.79 -4.99
C SER A 88 14.29 -11.70 -6.17
N GLU A 89 13.06 -12.09 -5.91
CA GLU A 89 11.92 -11.93 -6.81
C GLU A 89 11.44 -10.48 -6.91
N PHE A 90 11.89 -9.62 -6.00
CA PHE A 90 11.50 -8.23 -5.88
C PHE A 90 12.59 -7.26 -6.38
N GLY A 91 12.16 -6.12 -6.90
CA GLY A 91 13.03 -5.03 -7.37
C GLY A 91 13.35 -5.06 -8.87
N SER A 92 14.38 -4.31 -9.27
CA SER A 92 14.88 -4.32 -10.65
C SER A 92 15.53 -5.67 -10.99
N GLN A 93 15.74 -5.95 -12.27
CA GLN A 93 16.44 -7.17 -12.70
C GLN A 93 17.70 -7.42 -11.86
N ARG A 94 17.69 -8.55 -11.12
CA ARG A 94 18.83 -9.12 -10.37
C ARG A 94 19.20 -8.44 -9.04
N SER A 95 18.21 -8.13 -8.21
CA SER A 95 18.41 -7.93 -6.76
C SER A 95 18.93 -9.22 -6.10
N VAL A 96 19.92 -9.15 -5.22
CA VAL A 96 20.55 -10.33 -4.59
C VAL A 96 20.59 -10.16 -3.08
N TYR A 97 20.21 -11.20 -2.34
CA TYR A 97 20.27 -11.18 -0.88
C TYR A 97 21.70 -11.25 -0.36
N VAL A 98 21.95 -10.56 0.75
CA VAL A 98 23.27 -10.44 1.36
C VAL A 98 23.57 -11.65 2.23
N ASP A 99 24.74 -12.25 2.07
CA ASP A 99 25.21 -13.27 3.01
C ASP A 99 25.60 -12.59 4.34
N GLN A 100 24.82 -12.88 5.39
CA GLN A 100 25.00 -12.28 6.71
C GLN A 100 26.29 -12.71 7.42
N LYS A 101 27.02 -13.69 6.86
CA LYS A 101 28.33 -14.13 7.36
C LYS A 101 29.50 -13.31 6.81
N THR A 102 29.21 -12.30 5.98
CA THR A 102 30.22 -11.49 5.30
C THR A 102 30.17 -10.03 5.76
N SER A 103 31.20 -9.26 5.40
CA SER A 103 31.24 -7.81 5.63
C SER A 103 30.30 -7.00 4.73
N LEU A 104 29.62 -7.62 3.76
CA LEU A 104 28.76 -6.91 2.81
C LEU A 104 27.59 -6.22 3.52
N GLN A 105 27.01 -6.84 4.56
CA GLN A 105 25.92 -6.22 5.32
C GLN A 105 26.37 -4.92 6.01
N ASP A 106 27.60 -4.86 6.52
CA ASP A 106 28.12 -3.65 7.17
C ASP A 106 28.35 -2.52 6.17
N GLU A 107 28.86 -2.86 4.97
CA GLU A 107 29.02 -1.90 3.88
C GLU A 107 27.65 -1.35 3.40
N VAL A 108 26.63 -2.21 3.28
CA VAL A 108 25.26 -1.80 2.95
C VAL A 108 24.70 -0.90 4.05
N ALA A 109 24.90 -1.26 5.32
CA ALA A 109 24.44 -0.47 6.45
C ALA A 109 25.07 0.93 6.52
N GLU A 110 26.35 1.06 6.18
CA GLU A 110 27.03 2.37 6.07
C GLU A 110 26.43 3.24 4.96
N LYS A 111 26.14 2.66 3.79
CA LYS A 111 25.49 3.38 2.69
C LYS A 111 24.08 3.84 3.08
N ILE A 112 23.30 3.00 3.75
CA ILE A 112 21.97 3.37 4.25
C ILE A 112 22.06 4.48 5.30
N ALA A 113 23.03 4.43 6.22
CA ALA A 113 23.24 5.49 7.21
C ALA A 113 23.60 6.83 6.54
N ASN A 114 24.44 6.82 5.49
CA ASN A 114 24.75 8.03 4.73
C ASN A 114 23.52 8.64 4.05
N ILE A 115 22.59 7.80 3.55
CA ILE A 115 21.31 8.27 3.01
C ILE A 115 20.46 8.89 4.13
N PHE A 116 20.34 8.20 5.27
CA PHE A 116 19.58 8.68 6.42
C PHE A 116 20.04 10.06 6.89
N ASN A 117 21.36 10.29 6.90
CA ASN A 117 21.99 11.57 7.26
C ASN A 117 21.66 12.74 6.32
N ALA A 118 20.96 12.51 5.20
CA ALA A 118 20.39 13.58 4.38
C ALA A 118 19.21 14.31 5.05
N GLY A 119 18.81 13.92 6.27
CA GLY A 119 17.77 14.56 7.06
C GLY A 119 16.50 13.72 7.23
N PHE A 120 16.57 12.40 7.03
CA PHE A 120 15.44 11.52 7.30
C PHE A 120 15.30 11.28 8.81
N GLU A 121 14.06 11.16 9.27
CA GLU A 121 13.74 10.95 10.69
C GLU A 121 13.06 9.59 10.95
N PHE A 122 12.79 8.84 9.88
CA PHE A 122 12.10 7.56 9.85
C PHE A 122 12.82 6.57 8.93
N CYS A 123 12.79 5.28 9.29
CA CYS A 123 13.28 4.20 8.44
C CYS A 123 12.31 3.02 8.45
N TYR A 124 11.91 2.56 7.27
CA TYR A 124 11.21 1.31 7.06
C TYR A 124 12.20 0.27 6.50
N MET A 125 12.47 -0.79 7.25
CA MET A 125 13.46 -1.83 6.93
C MET A 125 12.86 -2.94 6.06
N ASP A 126 12.45 -2.56 4.85
CA ASP A 126 11.96 -3.52 3.84
C ASP A 126 13.09 -4.40 3.29
N GLY A 127 12.80 -5.65 2.94
CA GLY A 127 13.78 -6.61 2.43
C GLY A 127 14.74 -7.18 3.48
N SER A 128 14.58 -6.81 4.76
CA SER A 128 15.42 -7.31 5.87
C SER A 128 15.15 -8.77 6.22
N GLU A 129 14.06 -9.34 5.73
CA GLU A 129 13.74 -10.76 5.69
C GLU A 129 14.62 -11.56 4.73
N GLY A 130 15.21 -10.87 3.75
CA GLY A 130 16.10 -11.39 2.72
C GLY A 130 17.50 -11.75 3.22
N VAL A 131 17.58 -12.69 4.15
CA VAL A 131 18.82 -13.14 4.80
C VAL A 131 18.94 -14.65 4.79
N ASN A 132 20.14 -15.21 4.90
CA ASN A 132 20.32 -16.65 5.09
C ASN A 132 19.86 -17.12 6.50
N PRO A 133 19.46 -18.39 6.67
CA PRO A 133 19.09 -18.92 7.99
C PRO A 133 20.29 -18.95 8.96
N PRO A 134 20.03 -18.91 10.30
CA PRO A 134 18.72 -18.92 10.93
C PRO A 134 18.04 -17.54 10.97
N PHE A 135 16.82 -17.44 10.42
CA PHE A 135 16.12 -16.17 10.24
C PHE A 135 15.81 -15.44 11.55
N TRP A 136 15.50 -16.17 12.62
CA TRP A 136 15.19 -15.58 13.93
C TRP A 136 16.33 -14.70 14.47
N PHE A 137 17.58 -14.99 14.08
CA PHE A 137 18.77 -14.23 14.44
C PHE A 137 19.18 -13.26 13.33
N ASN A 138 19.28 -13.73 12.09
CA ASN A 138 19.86 -12.95 11.00
C ASN A 138 18.99 -11.76 10.58
N VAL A 139 17.66 -11.86 10.66
CA VAL A 139 16.76 -10.73 10.36
C VAL A 139 16.99 -9.56 11.32
N PRO A 140 16.82 -9.70 12.66
CA PRO A 140 17.07 -8.59 13.57
C PRO A 140 18.54 -8.17 13.60
N TYR A 141 19.48 -9.07 13.30
CA TYR A 141 20.89 -8.70 13.26
C TYR A 141 21.21 -7.79 12.07
N ALA A 142 20.66 -8.06 10.88
CA ALA A 142 20.78 -7.19 9.72
C ALA A 142 20.16 -5.81 9.98
N GLN A 143 18.95 -5.79 10.58
CA GLN A 143 18.28 -4.57 11.01
C GLN A 143 19.12 -3.78 12.03
N TRP A 144 19.69 -4.45 13.02
CA TRP A 144 20.53 -3.83 14.04
C TRP A 144 21.81 -3.22 13.49
N LYS A 145 22.46 -3.88 12.51
CA LYS A 145 23.63 -3.31 11.82
C LYS A 145 23.30 -1.97 11.16
N VAL A 146 22.10 -1.81 10.61
CA VAL A 146 21.62 -0.55 10.06
C VAL A 146 21.27 0.42 11.18
N TYR A 147 20.36 0.05 12.08
CA TYR A 147 19.83 0.91 13.14
C TYR A 147 20.91 1.53 14.04
N ARG A 148 21.94 0.74 14.41
CA ARG A 148 23.01 1.21 15.30
C ARG A 148 23.83 2.36 14.69
N ARG A 149 23.82 2.52 13.36
CA ARG A 149 24.57 3.54 12.61
C ARG A 149 23.79 4.84 12.39
N PHE A 150 22.47 4.85 12.58
CA PHE A 150 21.69 6.09 12.50
C PHE A 150 22.03 7.02 13.65
N GLU A 151 22.31 8.29 13.31
CA GLU A 151 22.55 9.38 14.26
C GLU A 151 21.95 10.68 13.69
N PRO A 152 20.92 11.28 14.33
CA PRO A 152 20.22 10.77 15.53
C PRO A 152 19.49 9.45 15.27
N LYS A 153 19.07 8.78 16.34
CA LYS A 153 18.19 7.61 16.21
C LYS A 153 16.87 8.02 15.56
N PRO A 154 16.26 7.18 14.69
CA PRO A 154 14.97 7.48 14.09
C PRO A 154 13.92 7.76 15.15
N VAL A 155 13.05 8.74 14.88
CA VAL A 155 11.89 9.05 15.75
C VAL A 155 10.98 7.83 15.85
N PHE A 156 10.88 7.07 14.76
CA PHE A 156 10.27 5.76 14.71
C PHE A 156 10.93 4.91 13.61
N ALA A 157 10.83 3.59 13.74
CA ALA A 157 11.24 2.67 12.69
C ALA A 157 10.25 1.51 12.59
N GLU A 158 10.13 0.98 11.38
CA GLU A 158 9.23 -0.10 11.01
C GLU A 158 10.01 -1.11 10.14
N GLY A 159 9.45 -2.29 9.92
CA GLY A 159 10.06 -3.30 9.07
C GLY A 159 9.06 -4.38 8.68
N ALA A 160 9.24 -4.93 7.47
CA ALA A 160 8.36 -5.98 6.96
C ALA A 160 8.40 -7.23 7.85
N ALA A 161 9.60 -7.58 8.34
CA ALA A 161 9.79 -8.61 9.34
C ALA A 161 10.11 -8.02 10.72
N LYS A 162 9.38 -8.49 11.73
CA LYS A 162 9.63 -8.19 13.15
C LYS A 162 9.88 -9.50 13.89
N SER A 163 11.04 -9.62 14.54
CA SER A 163 11.37 -10.75 15.42
C SER A 163 11.33 -10.34 16.89
N HIS A 164 11.44 -11.30 17.82
CA HIS A 164 11.54 -11.03 19.26
C HIS A 164 12.71 -10.11 19.63
N PHE A 165 13.78 -10.03 18.83
CA PHE A 165 14.90 -9.12 19.10
C PHE A 165 14.69 -7.74 18.47
N SER A 166 13.64 -7.52 17.67
CA SER A 166 13.43 -6.26 16.95
C SER A 166 12.78 -5.16 17.80
N TRP A 167 12.22 -5.50 18.98
CA TRP A 167 11.38 -4.60 19.79
C TRP A 167 12.05 -3.29 20.22
N HIS A 168 13.37 -3.29 20.39
CA HIS A 168 14.14 -2.12 20.81
C HIS A 168 14.57 -1.23 19.64
N MET A 169 14.28 -1.63 18.39
CA MET A 169 14.58 -0.89 17.18
C MET A 169 13.31 -0.50 16.43
N LEU A 170 12.35 -1.42 16.33
CA LEU A 170 11.12 -1.27 15.55
C LEU A 170 9.94 -0.94 16.45
N SER A 171 9.46 0.29 16.33
CA SER A 171 8.27 0.82 17.00
C SER A 171 6.95 0.38 16.36
N GLY A 172 7.00 -0.12 15.12
CA GLY A 172 5.86 -0.68 14.41
C GLY A 172 6.26 -1.93 13.62
N GLY A 173 5.28 -2.80 13.37
CA GLY A 173 5.44 -3.97 12.52
C GLY A 173 5.30 -3.63 11.04
N ASN A 174 4.93 -4.66 10.27
CA ASN A 174 4.74 -4.59 8.83
C ASN A 174 3.83 -3.43 8.38
N ALA A 175 4.11 -2.89 7.19
CA ALA A 175 3.17 -2.10 6.41
C ALA A 175 2.56 -2.99 5.32
N PHE A 176 1.35 -2.66 4.86
CA PHE A 176 0.75 -3.35 3.72
C PHE A 176 1.05 -2.64 2.41
N ASP A 177 1.36 -3.44 1.40
CA ASP A 177 1.61 -2.98 0.03
C ASP A 177 0.42 -2.22 -0.57
N VAL A 178 0.68 -1.58 -1.71
CA VAL A 178 -0.29 -0.77 -2.41
C VAL A 178 -1.40 -1.63 -3.02
N PHE A 179 -2.62 -1.53 -2.48
CA PHE A 179 -3.82 -2.07 -3.13
C PHE A 179 -4.45 -1.08 -4.12
N LYS A 180 -5.12 -1.61 -5.15
CA LYS A 180 -5.88 -0.79 -6.11
C LYS A 180 -7.16 -0.24 -5.45
N PRO A 181 -7.64 0.95 -5.85
CA PRO A 181 -8.79 1.58 -5.20
C PRO A 181 -10.04 0.70 -5.12
N ASP A 182 -10.36 -0.05 -6.19
CA ASP A 182 -11.61 -0.81 -6.30
C ASP A 182 -11.67 -2.04 -5.35
N ILE A 183 -10.54 -2.47 -4.80
CA ILE A 183 -10.46 -3.58 -3.82
C ILE A 183 -9.92 -3.13 -2.46
N LEU A 184 -9.46 -1.87 -2.34
CA LEU A 184 -8.71 -1.40 -1.19
C LEU A 184 -9.50 -1.59 0.11
N LYS A 185 -10.80 -1.26 0.15
CA LYS A 185 -11.61 -1.47 1.36
C LYS A 185 -11.61 -2.94 1.79
N GLU A 186 -11.86 -3.87 0.87
CA GLU A 186 -11.89 -5.31 1.18
C GLU A 186 -10.53 -5.85 1.62
N GLU A 187 -9.43 -5.41 0.98
CA GLU A 187 -8.09 -5.80 1.41
C GLU A 187 -7.72 -5.19 2.78
N ILE A 188 -8.23 -4.00 3.11
CA ILE A 188 -8.06 -3.37 4.43
C ILE A 188 -8.77 -4.17 5.53
N LYS A 189 -9.97 -4.69 5.25
CA LYS A 189 -10.68 -5.61 6.16
C LYS A 189 -9.90 -6.92 6.33
N ARG A 190 -9.36 -7.44 5.23
CA ARG A 190 -8.71 -8.76 5.20
C ARG A 190 -7.35 -8.78 5.89
N TRP A 191 -6.53 -7.73 5.74
CA TRP A 191 -5.15 -7.76 6.26
C TRP A 191 -4.85 -6.71 7.34
N PRO A 192 -4.85 -5.39 7.06
CA PRO A 192 -4.55 -4.37 8.06
C PRO A 192 -5.41 -4.45 9.31
N ALA A 193 -6.74 -4.57 9.18
CA ALA A 193 -7.63 -4.60 10.34
C ALA A 193 -7.36 -5.82 11.25
N GLN A 194 -7.15 -7.00 10.66
CA GLN A 194 -6.80 -8.22 11.42
C GLN A 194 -5.42 -8.11 12.06
N GLN A 195 -4.46 -7.50 11.36
CA GLN A 195 -3.10 -7.34 11.87
C GLN A 195 -3.02 -6.30 12.99
N ALA A 196 -3.82 -5.24 12.93
CA ALA A 196 -3.87 -4.21 13.96
C ALA A 196 -4.25 -4.78 15.33
N GLU A 197 -5.24 -5.70 15.37
CA GLU A 197 -5.63 -6.39 16.60
C GLU A 197 -4.47 -7.21 17.18
N ARG A 198 -3.78 -8.00 16.33
CA ARG A 198 -2.64 -8.83 16.75
C ARG A 198 -1.47 -7.97 17.23
N MET A 199 -1.15 -6.89 16.52
CA MET A 199 -0.05 -5.99 16.89
C MET A 199 -0.33 -5.25 18.19
N LYS A 200 -1.58 -4.89 18.47
CA LYS A 200 -1.96 -4.29 19.75
C LYS A 200 -1.69 -5.24 20.92
N GLN A 201 -1.94 -6.54 20.76
CA GLN A 201 -1.60 -7.55 21.78
C GLN A 201 -0.09 -7.69 21.98
N ASP A 202 0.70 -7.36 20.95
CA ASP A 202 2.16 -7.40 20.94
C ASP A 202 2.81 -6.05 21.35
N PHE A 203 2.03 -5.17 22.01
CA PHE A 203 2.41 -3.80 22.40
C PHE A 203 3.05 -2.99 21.28
N SER A 204 2.54 -3.18 20.07
CA SER A 204 3.05 -2.63 18.82
C SER A 204 1.90 -2.07 18.00
N ARG A 205 2.24 -1.42 16.88
CA ARG A 205 1.26 -1.00 15.87
C ARG A 205 1.60 -1.55 14.51
N VAL A 206 0.63 -1.52 13.61
CA VAL A 206 0.81 -1.79 12.18
C VAL A 206 0.70 -0.47 11.43
N ASN A 207 1.38 -0.33 10.30
CA ASN A 207 1.03 0.72 9.35
C ASN A 207 -0.08 0.19 8.44
N PHE A 208 -1.24 0.86 8.41
CA PHE A 208 -2.42 0.34 7.71
C PHE A 208 -2.24 0.21 6.19
N GLY A 209 -1.19 0.83 5.64
CA GLY A 209 -0.69 0.51 4.32
C GLY A 209 -0.15 1.72 3.59
N TRP A 210 0.53 1.44 2.48
CA TRP A 210 0.95 2.44 1.50
C TRP A 210 -0.23 2.73 0.56
N LEU A 211 -1.07 3.69 0.94
CA LEU A 211 -2.24 4.05 0.14
C LEU A 211 -1.81 4.70 -1.17
N GLY A 212 -1.95 3.96 -2.27
CA GLY A 212 -1.65 4.46 -3.60
C GLY A 212 -2.62 5.56 -4.02
N TYR A 213 -2.10 6.52 -4.78
CA TYR A 213 -2.85 7.67 -5.25
C TYR A 213 -3.10 7.60 -6.77
N PHE A 214 -4.26 7.10 -7.16
CA PHE A 214 -4.59 6.71 -8.53
C PHE A 214 -5.63 7.62 -9.16
N LEU A 215 -5.40 8.02 -10.41
CA LEU A 215 -6.40 8.75 -11.19
C LEU A 215 -7.58 7.85 -11.58
N PRO A 216 -8.82 8.38 -11.60
CA PRO A 216 -9.95 7.70 -12.20
C PRO A 216 -9.72 7.43 -13.69
N ASN A 217 -10.22 6.31 -14.18
CA ASN A 217 -10.18 5.92 -15.60
C ASN A 217 -11.38 5.03 -15.96
N GLU A 218 -11.41 4.49 -17.18
CA GLU A 218 -12.50 3.65 -17.66
C GLU A 218 -12.76 2.39 -16.82
N LYS A 219 -11.75 1.89 -16.11
CA LYS A 219 -11.82 0.64 -15.33
C LYS A 219 -11.95 0.91 -13.83
N SER A 220 -11.38 1.99 -13.32
CA SER A 220 -11.32 2.30 -11.88
C SER A 220 -11.90 3.66 -11.56
N ILE A 221 -12.56 3.77 -10.39
CA ILE A 221 -12.99 5.07 -9.86
C ILE A 221 -11.83 5.94 -9.35
N GLY A 222 -10.60 5.40 -9.31
CA GLY A 222 -9.44 6.10 -8.76
C GLY A 222 -9.51 6.23 -7.24
N THR A 223 -8.55 6.93 -6.64
CA THR A 223 -8.53 7.15 -5.19
C THR A 223 -9.60 8.18 -4.81
N GLN A 224 -10.62 7.71 -4.09
CA GLN A 224 -11.78 8.53 -3.73
C GLN A 224 -11.81 8.86 -2.23
N PRO A 225 -12.49 9.96 -1.85
CA PRO A 225 -12.52 10.41 -0.47
C PRO A 225 -13.10 9.36 0.50
N ASP A 226 -14.13 8.61 0.11
CA ASP A 226 -14.71 7.54 0.95
C ASP A 226 -13.76 6.37 1.22
N ILE A 227 -12.87 6.09 0.27
CA ILE A 227 -11.88 5.01 0.42
C ILE A 227 -10.85 5.42 1.46
N ILE A 228 -10.34 6.66 1.37
CA ILE A 228 -9.39 7.19 2.35
C ILE A 228 -10.07 7.27 3.73
N GLU A 229 -11.32 7.72 3.77
CA GLU A 229 -12.08 7.91 5.01
C GLU A 229 -12.32 6.58 5.74
N PHE A 230 -12.63 5.52 4.99
CA PHE A 230 -12.70 4.16 5.53
C PHE A 230 -11.38 3.74 6.16
N VAL A 231 -10.28 3.81 5.42
CA VAL A 231 -8.98 3.31 5.91
C VAL A 231 -8.46 4.13 7.09
N THR A 232 -8.48 5.46 6.98
CA THR A 232 -7.96 6.36 8.01
C THR A 232 -8.80 6.32 9.28
N GLY A 233 -10.13 6.14 9.16
CA GLY A 233 -11.00 5.94 10.32
C GLY A 233 -10.72 4.64 11.06
N LEU A 234 -10.56 3.54 10.33
CA LEU A 234 -10.15 2.25 10.89
C LEU A 234 -8.76 2.32 11.52
N ALA A 235 -7.79 2.96 10.87
CA ALA A 235 -6.45 3.14 11.40
C ALA A 235 -6.45 3.95 12.71
N ALA A 236 -7.21 5.05 12.76
CA ALA A 236 -7.36 5.87 13.96
C ALA A 236 -8.01 5.09 15.12
N ALA A 237 -8.90 4.14 14.84
CA ALA A 237 -9.52 3.27 15.85
C ALA A 237 -8.51 2.35 16.57
N TRP A 238 -7.36 2.09 15.93
CA TRP A 238 -6.27 1.28 16.44
C TRP A 238 -5.01 2.10 16.78
N ASP A 239 -5.11 3.44 16.76
CA ASP A 239 -3.97 4.35 16.95
C ASP A 239 -2.80 4.09 15.98
N CYS A 240 -3.13 3.59 14.78
CA CYS A 240 -2.17 3.22 13.75
C CYS A 240 -2.00 4.32 12.70
N PRO A 241 -0.79 4.50 12.13
CA PRO A 241 -0.56 5.41 11.03
C PRO A 241 -1.04 4.82 9.69
N VAL A 242 -1.15 5.72 8.70
CA VAL A 242 -1.38 5.41 7.29
C VAL A 242 -0.31 6.14 6.48
N SER A 243 0.23 5.50 5.45
CA SER A 243 1.17 6.13 4.51
C SER A 243 0.48 6.44 3.18
N LEU A 244 0.89 7.52 2.52
CA LEU A 244 0.43 7.89 1.18
C LEU A 244 1.54 7.67 0.16
N ASN A 245 1.28 6.83 -0.84
CA ASN A 245 2.20 6.58 -1.96
C ASN A 245 1.67 7.29 -3.21
N ALA A 246 2.35 8.39 -3.58
CA ALA A 246 1.91 9.28 -4.64
C ALA A 246 3.09 9.97 -5.33
N ASN A 247 2.78 10.74 -6.37
CA ASN A 247 3.73 11.67 -6.99
C ASN A 247 3.07 13.04 -7.23
N LEU A 248 3.91 14.07 -7.41
CA LEU A 248 3.44 15.46 -7.55
C LEU A 248 2.52 15.66 -8.78
N HIS A 249 2.73 14.91 -9.86
CA HIS A 249 1.88 14.98 -11.04
C HIS A 249 0.48 14.42 -10.74
N GLY A 250 0.40 13.29 -10.04
CA GLY A 250 -0.84 12.68 -9.56
C GLY A 250 -1.66 13.66 -8.71
N PHE A 251 -1.03 14.36 -7.75
CA PHE A 251 -1.73 15.37 -6.96
C PHE A 251 -2.29 16.52 -7.80
N LYS A 252 -1.53 17.02 -8.76
CA LYS A 252 -1.96 18.12 -9.64
C LYS A 252 -3.09 17.73 -10.58
N THR A 253 -3.13 16.47 -11.01
CA THR A 253 -4.08 15.99 -12.03
C THR A 253 -5.35 15.42 -11.44
N HIS A 254 -5.30 14.86 -10.23
CA HIS A 254 -6.47 14.24 -9.62
C HIS A 254 -7.46 15.33 -9.18
N ALA A 255 -8.62 15.39 -9.85
CA ALA A 255 -9.63 16.42 -9.58
C ALA A 255 -10.06 16.47 -8.11
N ARG A 256 -10.07 15.32 -7.43
CA ARG A 256 -10.41 15.21 -5.99
C ARG A 256 -9.26 15.40 -5.01
N THR A 257 -8.10 15.93 -5.42
CA THR A 257 -6.98 16.14 -4.47
C THR A 257 -7.35 16.98 -3.27
N ALA A 258 -8.08 18.08 -3.44
CA ALA A 258 -8.52 18.89 -2.30
C ALA A 258 -9.41 18.09 -1.33
N ASP A 259 -10.39 17.34 -1.86
CA ASP A 259 -11.29 16.53 -1.03
C ASP A 259 -10.56 15.37 -0.34
N ASN A 260 -9.64 14.70 -1.04
CA ASN A 260 -8.85 13.59 -0.52
C ASN A 260 -7.90 14.05 0.60
N MET A 261 -7.18 15.16 0.38
CA MET A 261 -6.27 15.70 1.39
C MET A 261 -7.01 16.25 2.61
N GLU A 262 -8.23 16.77 2.42
CA GLU A 262 -9.07 17.17 3.54
C GLU A 262 -9.46 15.97 4.42
N VAL A 263 -9.72 14.78 3.85
CA VAL A 263 -9.95 13.56 4.64
C VAL A 263 -8.72 13.20 5.47
N TYR A 264 -7.54 13.14 4.84
CA TYR A 264 -6.28 12.89 5.55
C TYR A 264 -6.07 13.88 6.68
N ARG A 265 -6.23 15.18 6.42
CA ARG A 265 -6.06 16.23 7.44
C ARG A 265 -6.97 15.98 8.64
N ARG A 266 -8.26 15.72 8.42
CA ARG A 266 -9.23 15.50 9.52
C ARG A 266 -8.86 14.29 10.37
N TRP A 267 -8.58 13.15 9.74
CA TRP A 267 -8.29 11.92 10.48
C TRP A 267 -6.92 11.93 11.17
N GLU A 268 -5.90 12.55 10.55
CA GLU A 268 -4.62 12.76 11.20
C GLU A 268 -4.72 13.73 12.39
N GLU A 269 -5.55 14.78 12.29
CA GLU A 269 -5.83 15.65 13.44
C GLU A 269 -6.59 14.92 14.55
N VAL A 270 -7.56 14.08 14.22
CA VAL A 270 -8.27 13.25 15.21
C VAL A 270 -7.29 12.35 15.96
N ARG A 271 -6.35 11.72 15.24
CA ARG A 271 -5.31 10.88 15.83
C ARG A 271 -4.35 11.69 16.69
N ALA A 272 -3.82 12.80 16.17
CA ALA A 272 -2.86 13.65 16.88
C ALA A 272 -3.44 14.28 18.16
N LYS A 273 -4.74 14.60 18.17
CA LYS A 273 -5.45 15.18 19.32
C LYS A 273 -6.01 14.13 20.29
N ASN A 274 -5.84 12.83 20.01
CA ASN A 274 -6.53 11.74 20.75
C ASN A 274 -8.03 12.00 20.91
N TRP A 275 -8.69 12.48 19.85
CA TRP A 275 -10.07 12.97 19.92
C TRP A 275 -11.10 11.85 20.10
N LEU A 276 -10.82 10.64 19.59
CA LEU A 276 -11.73 9.50 19.71
C LEU A 276 -11.80 8.98 21.14
N THR A 277 -13.03 8.87 21.65
CA THR A 277 -13.31 8.09 22.87
C THR A 277 -13.12 6.59 22.61
N GLU A 278 -12.90 5.81 23.66
CA GLU A 278 -12.82 4.33 23.55
C GLU A 278 -14.08 3.73 22.92
N LYS A 279 -15.26 4.30 23.20
CA LYS A 279 -16.52 3.87 22.57
C LYS A 279 -16.50 4.11 21.06
N GLN A 280 -16.01 5.26 20.60
CA GLN A 280 -15.88 5.57 19.17
C GLN A 280 -14.80 4.71 18.50
N LYS A 281 -13.67 4.45 19.18
CA LYS A 281 -12.67 3.50 18.68
C LYS A 281 -13.29 2.11 18.49
N LYS A 282 -14.04 1.61 19.47
CA LYS A 282 -14.75 0.32 19.34
C LYS A 282 -15.79 0.31 18.22
N MET A 283 -16.49 1.41 18.00
CA MET A 283 -17.43 1.55 16.89
C MET A 283 -16.71 1.49 15.53
N LEU A 284 -15.60 2.21 15.37
CA LEU A 284 -14.80 2.24 14.14
C LEU A 284 -14.06 0.93 13.85
N GLN A 285 -13.86 0.07 14.87
CA GLN A 285 -13.33 -1.28 14.68
C GLN A 285 -14.31 -2.22 13.96
N ASN A 286 -15.60 -1.85 13.85
CA ASN A 286 -16.56 -2.58 13.02
C ASN A 286 -16.29 -2.30 11.54
N VAL A 287 -15.64 -3.24 10.87
CA VAL A 287 -15.26 -3.16 9.46
C VAL A 287 -16.46 -3.13 8.48
N GLU A 288 -17.66 -3.50 8.93
CA GLU A 288 -18.85 -3.53 8.08
C GLU A 288 -19.60 -2.20 8.04
N GLN A 289 -19.41 -1.32 9.03
CA GLN A 289 -20.03 0.00 9.07
C GLN A 289 -19.02 1.07 8.70
N GLU A 290 -19.24 1.77 7.59
CA GLU A 290 -18.45 2.94 7.28
C GLU A 290 -18.93 4.17 8.06
N HIS A 291 -18.01 5.12 8.27
CA HIS A 291 -18.26 6.37 8.99
C HIS A 291 -17.65 7.54 8.23
N THR A 292 -18.23 8.73 8.41
CA THR A 292 -17.62 9.99 7.96
C THR A 292 -17.38 10.94 9.11
N LEU A 293 -16.27 11.67 9.03
CA LEU A 293 -15.85 12.68 9.96
C LEU A 293 -16.20 14.06 9.40
N LEU A 294 -17.30 14.62 9.90
CA LEU A 294 -17.78 15.94 9.54
C LEU A 294 -17.04 17.02 10.33
N ILE A 295 -17.14 18.24 9.82
CA ILE A 295 -16.84 19.47 10.57
C ILE A 295 -18.17 20.19 10.70
N ASN A 296 -18.64 20.35 11.93
CA ASN A 296 -19.94 20.96 12.21
C ASN A 296 -19.88 22.49 12.05
N GLU A 297 -21.01 23.16 12.28
CA GLU A 297 -21.17 24.61 12.18
C GLU A 297 -20.28 25.40 13.16
N LYS A 298 -19.78 24.74 14.22
CA LYS A 298 -18.86 25.30 15.22
C LYS A 298 -17.39 25.01 14.91
N ASN A 299 -17.11 24.44 13.74
CA ASN A 299 -15.77 24.00 13.33
C ASN A 299 -15.18 22.88 14.21
N GLU A 300 -16.04 22.03 14.78
CA GLU A 300 -15.65 20.88 15.59
C GLU A 300 -15.86 19.58 14.82
N PHE A 301 -15.09 18.54 15.15
CA PHE A 301 -15.27 17.22 14.57
C PHE A 301 -16.57 16.57 15.04
N GLU A 302 -17.24 15.89 14.12
CA GLU A 302 -18.45 15.14 14.39
C GLU A 302 -18.42 13.82 13.59
N LEU A 303 -18.51 12.70 14.30
CA LEU A 303 -18.41 11.36 13.70
C LEU A 303 -19.80 10.76 13.55
N VAL A 304 -20.18 10.41 12.32
CA VAL A 304 -21.48 9.79 12.02
C VAL A 304 -21.30 8.54 11.14
N PRO A 305 -22.09 7.48 11.36
CA PRO A 305 -22.17 6.36 10.42
C PRO A 305 -22.83 6.84 9.12
N TYR A 306 -22.41 6.26 8.00
CA TYR A 306 -23.01 6.54 6.70
C TYR A 306 -23.04 5.29 5.82
N ASP A 307 -24.02 5.24 4.92
CA ASP A 307 -24.22 4.10 4.04
C ASP A 307 -24.12 4.55 2.58
N GLN A 308 -23.39 3.80 1.77
CA GLN A 308 -23.29 4.09 0.36
C GLN A 308 -24.65 3.88 -0.32
N ILE A 309 -25.12 4.88 -1.06
CA ILE A 309 -26.26 4.72 -1.95
C ILE A 309 -25.76 3.96 -3.19
N THR A 310 -26.23 2.73 -3.36
CA THR A 310 -25.97 1.95 -4.59
C THR A 310 -26.85 2.48 -5.72
N ASP A 311 -26.38 2.30 -6.96
CA ASP A 311 -27.16 2.57 -8.18
C ASP A 311 -27.52 4.03 -8.42
N VAL A 312 -26.71 4.96 -7.91
CA VAL A 312 -26.86 6.41 -8.17
C VAL A 312 -26.89 6.67 -9.68
N ALA A 313 -27.85 7.50 -10.11
CA ALA A 313 -28.10 7.83 -11.51
C ALA A 313 -28.17 6.58 -12.42
N ASN A 314 -28.95 5.57 -12.00
CA ASN A 314 -29.12 4.28 -12.66
C ASN A 314 -27.79 3.50 -12.83
N GLY A 315 -26.99 3.46 -11.76
CA GLY A 315 -25.71 2.73 -11.75
C GLY A 315 -24.57 3.47 -12.43
N ASN A 316 -24.66 4.79 -12.60
CA ASN A 316 -23.58 5.57 -13.18
C ASN A 316 -22.41 5.69 -12.19
N ARG A 317 -21.25 5.19 -12.60
CA ARG A 317 -20.03 5.17 -11.78
C ARG A 317 -19.39 6.53 -11.51
N GLU A 318 -19.80 7.58 -12.23
CA GLU A 318 -19.20 8.91 -12.12
C GLU A 318 -19.58 9.63 -10.82
N VAL A 319 -20.57 9.12 -10.08
CA VAL A 319 -21.08 9.72 -8.85
C VAL A 319 -20.87 8.78 -7.68
N ARG A 320 -20.32 9.32 -6.59
CA ARG A 320 -20.34 8.69 -5.27
C ARG A 320 -21.38 9.41 -4.44
N ALA A 321 -22.23 8.67 -3.72
CA ALA A 321 -23.19 9.24 -2.78
C ALA A 321 -23.38 8.34 -1.57
N PHE A 322 -23.53 8.94 -0.39
CA PHE A 322 -23.70 8.25 0.88
C PHE A 322 -24.76 8.96 1.71
N SER A 323 -25.66 8.22 2.33
CA SER A 323 -26.68 8.75 3.23
C SER A 323 -26.25 8.63 4.69
N PHE A 324 -26.56 9.63 5.51
CA PHE A 324 -26.38 9.59 6.95
C PHE A 324 -27.48 10.38 7.66
N GLU A 325 -27.66 10.09 8.94
CA GLU A 325 -28.58 10.81 9.82
C GLU A 325 -27.79 11.66 10.82
N ARG A 326 -28.26 12.89 11.04
CA ARG A 326 -27.69 13.82 12.02
C ARG A 326 -28.82 14.66 12.62
N ASP A 327 -28.90 14.70 13.94
CA ASP A 327 -29.92 15.45 14.69
C ASP A 327 -31.37 15.14 14.25
N GLY A 328 -31.66 13.87 13.94
CA GLY A 328 -32.98 13.42 13.46
C GLY A 328 -33.29 13.77 11.99
N GLU A 329 -32.32 14.33 11.27
CA GLU A 329 -32.47 14.78 9.89
C GLU A 329 -31.57 13.97 8.95
N TRP A 330 -32.09 13.67 7.76
CA TRP A 330 -31.34 12.89 6.76
C TRP A 330 -30.53 13.77 5.83
N TYR A 331 -29.32 13.30 5.54
CA TYR A 331 -28.39 13.94 4.64
C TYR A 331 -27.89 12.94 3.59
N VAL A 332 -27.51 13.47 2.42
CA VAL A 332 -26.72 12.76 1.41
C VAL A 332 -25.47 13.56 1.09
N VAL A 333 -24.30 12.98 1.32
CA VAL A 333 -23.01 13.50 0.84
C VAL A 333 -22.70 12.89 -0.52
N TYR A 334 -22.27 13.70 -1.49
CA TYR A 334 -22.01 13.24 -2.86
C TYR A 334 -20.94 14.07 -3.58
N TRP A 335 -20.34 13.48 -4.62
CA TRP A 335 -19.34 14.13 -5.48
C TRP A 335 -19.18 13.42 -6.83
N HIS A 336 -18.51 14.08 -7.77
CA HIS A 336 -18.08 13.48 -9.04
C HIS A 336 -16.69 12.86 -8.89
N ILE A 337 -16.44 11.67 -9.45
CA ILE A 337 -15.16 10.96 -9.28
C ILE A 337 -13.94 11.70 -9.87
N SER A 338 -14.10 12.36 -11.03
CA SER A 338 -12.99 12.92 -11.82
C SER A 338 -13.19 14.35 -12.36
N GLY A 339 -14.35 14.98 -12.19
CA GLY A 339 -14.70 16.16 -12.97
C GLY A 339 -15.71 17.08 -12.32
N SER A 340 -16.44 17.82 -13.15
CA SER A 340 -17.52 18.73 -12.77
C SER A 340 -18.64 18.65 -13.78
N LYS A 341 -19.84 18.37 -13.29
CA LYS A 341 -21.10 18.26 -14.04
C LYS A 341 -22.22 18.85 -13.16
N LYS A 342 -23.47 18.61 -13.53
CA LYS A 342 -24.64 18.83 -12.67
C LYS A 342 -25.39 17.53 -12.48
N LEU A 343 -26.07 17.42 -11.35
CA LEU A 343 -26.96 16.33 -11.03
C LEU A 343 -28.39 16.87 -10.97
N GLU A 344 -29.27 16.33 -11.80
CA GLU A 344 -30.70 16.58 -11.71
C GLU A 344 -31.35 15.53 -10.83
N LEU A 345 -32.07 15.99 -9.79
CA LEU A 345 -32.73 15.14 -8.82
C LEU A 345 -34.24 15.39 -8.89
N PRO A 346 -35.08 14.34 -8.88
CA PRO A 346 -36.54 14.46 -8.83
C PRO A 346 -37.02 14.83 -7.41
N LEU A 347 -36.59 15.99 -6.92
CA LEU A 347 -36.95 16.55 -5.61
C LEU A 347 -37.45 17.99 -5.79
N LYS A 348 -38.39 18.42 -4.96
CA LYS A 348 -38.80 19.82 -4.94
C LYS A 348 -37.75 20.63 -4.20
N ARG A 349 -37.50 21.85 -4.68
CA ARG A 349 -36.59 22.81 -4.03
C ARG A 349 -36.95 23.08 -2.56
N SER A 350 -38.24 23.07 -2.22
CA SER A 350 -38.71 23.32 -0.84
C SER A 350 -38.38 22.20 0.14
N ASP A 351 -38.05 21.02 -0.36
CA ASP A 351 -37.98 19.80 0.44
C ASP A 351 -36.54 19.49 0.85
N VAL A 352 -35.56 20.23 0.32
CA VAL A 352 -34.14 20.03 0.57
C VAL A 352 -33.35 21.33 0.64
N LYS A 353 -32.19 21.25 1.29
CA LYS A 353 -31.14 22.29 1.28
C LYS A 353 -29.84 21.71 0.77
N LEU A 354 -29.07 22.52 0.04
CA LEU A 354 -27.74 22.15 -0.43
C LEU A 354 -26.70 22.86 0.43
N TYR A 355 -25.62 22.16 0.75
CA TYR A 355 -24.49 22.69 1.48
C TYR A 355 -23.19 22.40 0.72
N GLU A 356 -22.32 23.40 0.64
CA GLU A 356 -20.95 23.24 0.16
C GLU A 356 -20.09 22.49 1.18
N THR A 357 -20.24 22.89 2.44
CA THR A 357 -19.76 22.24 3.66
C THR A 357 -20.89 22.37 4.68
N ILE A 358 -20.93 21.52 5.69
CA ILE A 358 -21.92 21.65 6.78
C ILE A 358 -21.87 23.09 7.33
N GLY A 359 -23.05 23.72 7.48
CA GLY A 359 -23.19 25.13 7.87
C GLY A 359 -23.06 26.18 6.76
N LYS A 360 -22.56 25.83 5.57
CA LYS A 360 -22.41 26.75 4.44
C LYS A 360 -23.34 26.39 3.29
N GLU A 361 -24.49 27.07 3.21
CA GLU A 361 -25.50 26.81 2.17
C GLU A 361 -24.95 27.07 0.75
N GLY A 362 -25.28 26.16 -0.16
CA GLY A 362 -25.00 26.23 -1.59
C GLY A 362 -26.24 26.63 -2.40
N LYS A 363 -26.07 26.81 -3.71
CA LYS A 363 -27.16 27.20 -4.62
C LYS A 363 -27.82 25.98 -5.27
N ILE A 364 -29.13 25.89 -5.14
CA ILE A 364 -29.99 24.96 -5.88
C ILE A 364 -30.65 25.71 -7.03
N THR A 365 -30.72 25.10 -8.21
CA THR A 365 -31.54 25.60 -9.33
C THR A 365 -32.82 24.76 -9.41
N GLY A 366 -33.99 25.39 -9.38
CA GLY A 366 -35.26 24.68 -9.60
C GLY A 366 -35.45 24.38 -11.09
N LEU A 367 -35.93 23.18 -11.41
CA LEU A 367 -36.28 22.77 -12.77
C LEU A 367 -37.80 22.60 -12.90
N LYS A 368 -38.29 22.44 -14.14
CA LYS A 368 -39.67 22.04 -14.39
C LYS A 368 -39.93 20.63 -13.82
N ASN A 369 -41.19 20.30 -13.54
CA ASN A 369 -41.62 18.98 -13.05
C ASN A 369 -41.06 18.57 -11.67
N ASN A 370 -41.08 19.47 -10.68
CA ASN A 370 -40.66 19.16 -9.30
C ASN A 370 -39.27 18.53 -9.21
N SER A 371 -38.34 19.00 -10.04
CA SER A 371 -36.95 18.56 -10.03
C SER A 371 -36.03 19.72 -9.67
N ILE A 372 -34.83 19.41 -9.22
CA ILE A 372 -33.77 20.39 -8.95
C ILE A 372 -32.50 20.00 -9.70
N SER A 373 -31.68 21.00 -10.00
CA SER A 373 -30.31 20.83 -10.49
C SER A 373 -29.34 21.32 -9.42
N VAL A 374 -28.38 20.46 -9.08
CA VAL A 374 -27.32 20.73 -8.10
C VAL A 374 -25.94 20.50 -8.71
N PRO A 375 -24.88 21.19 -8.25
CA PRO A 375 -23.52 20.98 -8.73
C PRO A 375 -23.02 19.57 -8.39
N LEU A 376 -22.41 18.89 -9.36
CA LEU A 376 -21.78 17.59 -9.19
C LEU A 376 -20.29 17.73 -9.48
N SER A 377 -19.50 18.07 -8.45
CA SER A 377 -18.07 18.31 -8.58
C SER A 377 -17.30 17.87 -7.34
N ASN A 378 -16.93 18.81 -6.48
CA ASN A 378 -16.37 18.55 -5.15
C ASN A 378 -17.42 17.89 -4.24
N ARG A 379 -16.99 17.43 -3.07
CA ARG A 379 -17.91 16.95 -2.02
C ARG A 379 -18.96 18.01 -1.66
N ARG A 380 -20.24 17.62 -1.72
CA ARG A 380 -21.42 18.43 -1.38
C ARG A 380 -22.36 17.64 -0.50
N TYR A 381 -23.27 18.33 0.18
CA TYR A 381 -24.25 17.70 1.07
C TYR A 381 -25.65 18.21 0.72
N ILE A 382 -26.61 17.30 0.58
CA ILE A 382 -28.04 17.61 0.53
C ILE A 382 -28.65 17.21 1.86
N LYS A 383 -29.33 18.16 2.53
CA LYS A 383 -30.12 17.90 3.73
C LYS A 383 -31.59 17.79 3.34
N ALA A 384 -32.30 16.79 3.84
CA ALA A 384 -33.76 16.78 3.89
C ALA A 384 -34.27 17.96 4.73
N ALA A 385 -35.17 18.76 4.19
CA ALA A 385 -35.95 19.71 4.97
C ALA A 385 -37.38 19.19 5.21
N LYS A 386 -37.92 18.48 4.22
CA LYS A 386 -39.24 17.82 4.28
C LYS A 386 -39.25 16.43 3.67
N ALA A 387 -38.23 16.09 2.89
CA ALA A 387 -38.11 14.79 2.24
C ALA A 387 -37.80 13.67 3.24
N THR A 388 -38.34 12.47 3.02
CA THR A 388 -37.94 11.29 3.81
C THR A 388 -36.59 10.73 3.35
N LYS A 389 -36.03 9.81 4.14
CA LYS A 389 -34.84 9.03 3.76
C LYS A 389 -35.04 8.32 2.41
N GLU A 390 -36.17 7.63 2.25
CA GLU A 390 -36.47 6.88 1.03
C GLU A 390 -36.61 7.81 -0.17
N GLU A 391 -37.24 8.97 -0.01
CA GLU A 391 -37.36 9.97 -1.07
C GLU A 391 -36.00 10.50 -1.51
N LEU A 392 -35.10 10.81 -0.57
CA LEU A 392 -33.73 11.21 -0.88
C LEU A 392 -32.96 10.10 -1.63
N ILE A 393 -32.96 8.88 -1.11
CA ILE A 393 -32.25 7.75 -1.72
C ILE A 393 -32.79 7.45 -3.12
N ASN A 394 -34.11 7.42 -3.28
CA ASN A 394 -34.75 7.18 -4.55
C ASN A 394 -34.46 8.32 -5.54
N ALA A 395 -34.40 9.57 -5.09
CA ALA A 395 -34.02 10.69 -5.95
C ALA A 395 -32.59 10.55 -6.47
N PHE A 396 -31.64 10.13 -5.63
CA PHE A 396 -30.26 9.90 -6.06
C PHE A 396 -30.13 8.70 -7.02
N ARG A 397 -30.85 7.61 -6.77
CA ARG A 397 -30.91 6.45 -7.70
C ARG A 397 -31.44 6.85 -9.07
N ASN A 398 -32.49 7.66 -9.11
CA ASN A 398 -33.13 8.11 -10.35
C ASN A 398 -32.56 9.43 -10.90
N ALA A 399 -31.41 9.87 -10.38
CA ALA A 399 -30.81 11.13 -10.80
C ALA A 399 -30.34 11.10 -12.26
N LYS A 400 -30.21 12.27 -12.87
CA LYS A 400 -29.62 12.41 -14.21
C LYS A 400 -28.37 13.27 -14.14
N ILE A 401 -27.31 12.80 -14.78
CA ILE A 401 -26.06 13.56 -14.91
C ILE A 401 -26.16 14.38 -16.19
N VAL A 402 -25.96 15.70 -16.07
CA VAL A 402 -26.00 16.63 -17.20
C VAL A 402 -24.74 17.51 -17.20
N ASN A 403 -24.33 17.98 -18.37
CA ASN A 403 -23.12 18.78 -18.55
C ASN A 403 -23.25 20.21 -17.99
#